data_AF-A0A1F2TU50-F1
#
_entry.id   AF-A0A1F2TU50-F1
#
_cell.length_a   1.000
_cell.length_b   1.000
_cell.length_c   1.000
_cell.angle_alpha   90.00
_cell.angle_beta   90.00
_cell.angle_gamma   90.00
#
_symmetry.space_group_name_H-M   'P 1'
#
loop_
_entity.id
_entity.type
_entity.pdbx_description
1 polymer ?
#
loop_
_entity_poly.entity_id
_entity_poly.type
_entity_poly.pdbx_seq_one_letter_code
_entity_poly.pdbx_strand_id
1 'polypeptide(L)'
;MLRRLFCVGLTLIAGAALHAQVSRAVVVRVNGEPVIHIDVQAEAENLARDYVRSAAGLGDGTAEEAQRIVAVLFPSAAIRLVDQVLIVQHGRASGIRPVESEFGDTLQRMMAAFGSRTREELDGALKRDGASIEDLRRAWERSTVLDLTLQSQMRGRDPRVLEALVQKLRAGARLEWQRDEIRQTFEARGYTAVTGGLLAGNEAVAVSTLRQVISAQVAYASACASGGYAASFESLTRRSAEGNPFLDPQLKPAGTRLTRGGYVITLVAHEPVAQATTCHGHATVASAFTVFAAPAVADVSGVRYFAASGAGMIYQNLGGPILSVRGTVKPSTARPLL
;
A
#
# COMPACT_ATOMS: atom_id res chain seq x y z
N MET A 1 17.63 1.93 -5.11
CA MET A 1 16.80 1.43 -4.00
C MET A 1 17.28 1.88 -2.60
N LEU A 2 18.50 2.43 -2.43
CA LEU A 2 19.07 2.80 -1.11
C LEU A 2 18.76 4.24 -0.62
N ARG A 3 17.84 4.96 -1.27
CA ARG A 3 17.61 6.40 -1.02
C ARG A 3 16.42 6.67 -0.06
N ARG A 4 15.85 5.62 0.55
CA ARG A 4 14.56 5.67 1.28
C ARG A 4 14.67 5.64 2.81
N LEU A 5 15.86 5.55 3.39
CA LEU A 5 16.02 5.37 4.84
C LEU A 5 16.28 6.65 5.65
N PHE A 6 16.32 7.84 5.04
CA PHE A 6 17.01 8.96 5.69
C PHE A 6 16.38 10.36 5.61
N CYS A 7 15.08 10.46 5.33
CA CYS A 7 14.40 11.77 5.39
C CYS A 7 13.41 11.82 6.56
N VAL A 8 13.90 11.59 7.78
CA VAL A 8 13.24 12.04 9.00
C VAL A 8 14.08 13.19 9.54
N GLY A 9 13.46 14.36 9.69
CA GLY A 9 14.02 15.49 10.44
C GLY A 9 14.33 16.73 9.59
N LEU A 10 13.39 17.69 9.56
CA LEU A 10 13.65 19.06 10.03
C LEU A 10 12.39 19.91 9.93
N THR A 11 11.71 20.15 11.06
CA THR A 11 11.19 21.48 11.45
C THR A 11 10.49 21.36 12.80
N LEU A 12 10.90 22.17 13.78
CA LEU A 12 10.07 22.59 14.91
C LEU A 12 10.73 23.78 15.62
N ILE A 13 9.98 24.86 15.81
CA ILE A 13 10.20 25.77 16.95
C ILE A 13 8.84 26.05 17.60
N ALA A 14 8.85 26.02 18.94
CA ALA A 14 7.84 26.44 19.93
C ALA A 14 6.88 25.41 20.57
N GLY A 15 6.83 24.14 20.13
CA GLY A 15 5.97 23.09 20.74
C GLY A 15 6.68 22.04 21.62
N ALA A 16 7.99 22.18 21.83
CA ALA A 16 8.91 21.07 22.08
C ALA A 16 8.64 20.24 23.36
N ALA A 17 8.19 20.83 24.47
CA ALA A 17 7.99 20.07 25.71
C ALA A 17 6.73 19.18 25.67
N LEU A 18 5.62 19.71 25.15
CA LEU A 18 4.37 18.95 24.98
C LEU A 18 4.50 17.93 23.83
N HIS A 19 5.15 18.32 22.72
CA HIS A 19 5.43 17.41 21.61
C HIS A 19 6.43 16.30 22.00
N ALA A 20 7.41 16.56 22.87
CA ALA A 20 8.34 15.54 23.37
C ALA A 20 7.68 14.54 24.33
N GLN A 21 6.71 14.98 25.13
CA GLN A 21 5.93 14.10 26.01
C GLN A 21 4.93 13.23 25.23
N VAL A 22 4.21 13.81 24.27
CA VAL A 22 3.29 13.07 23.40
C VAL A 22 4.05 12.13 22.47
N SER A 23 5.22 12.52 21.94
CA SER A 23 6.01 11.67 21.04
C SER A 23 6.59 10.42 21.73
N ARG A 24 6.87 10.49 23.04
CA ARG A 24 7.35 9.35 23.84
C ARG A 24 6.23 8.60 24.56
N ALA A 25 4.97 9.00 24.38
CA ALA A 25 3.84 8.31 24.98
C ALA A 25 3.75 6.87 24.45
N VAL A 26 3.62 5.90 25.36
CA VAL A 26 3.42 4.50 24.99
C VAL A 26 2.01 4.35 24.43
N VAL A 27 1.88 3.76 23.24
CA VAL A 27 0.60 3.41 22.63
C VAL A 27 0.15 2.04 23.10
N VAL A 28 1.06 1.07 23.04
CA VAL A 28 0.85 -0.32 23.48
C VAL A 28 2.16 -0.94 23.95
N ARG A 29 2.10 -1.81 24.96
CA ARG A 29 3.23 -2.70 25.29
C ARG A 29 2.95 -4.08 24.73
N VAL A 30 3.93 -4.65 24.04
CA VAL A 30 3.86 -5.98 23.42
C VAL A 30 4.83 -6.88 24.16
N ASN A 31 4.31 -7.77 25.02
CA ASN A 31 5.12 -8.59 25.92
C ASN A 31 6.11 -7.75 26.76
N GLY A 32 5.69 -6.55 27.17
CA GLY A 32 6.51 -5.59 27.93
C GLY A 32 7.32 -4.60 27.08
N GLU A 33 7.56 -4.88 25.79
CA GLU A 33 8.27 -3.97 24.88
C GLU A 33 7.34 -2.81 24.46
N PRO A 34 7.71 -1.54 24.69
CA PRO A 34 6.85 -0.41 24.36
C PRO A 34 6.88 -0.08 22.86
N VAL A 35 5.69 0.10 22.29
CA VAL A 35 5.48 0.79 21.01
C VAL A 35 5.02 2.20 21.34
N ILE A 36 5.80 3.19 20.94
CA ILE A 36 5.57 4.60 21.28
C ILE A 36 4.94 5.38 20.13
N HIS A 37 4.29 6.49 20.45
CA HIS A 37 3.53 7.30 19.50
C HIS A 37 4.37 7.76 18.30
N ILE A 38 5.62 8.17 18.51
CA ILE A 38 6.48 8.62 17.40
C ILE A 38 6.78 7.52 16.39
N ASP A 39 6.91 6.27 16.84
CA ASP A 39 7.12 5.13 15.94
C ASP A 39 5.85 4.87 15.12
N VAL A 40 4.68 4.91 15.77
CA VAL A 40 3.38 4.73 15.09
C VAL A 40 3.13 5.85 14.08
N GLN A 41 3.45 7.08 14.45
CA GLN A 41 3.31 8.25 13.58
C GLN A 41 4.23 8.14 12.36
N ALA A 42 5.51 7.79 12.56
CA ALA A 42 6.45 7.62 11.46
C ALA A 42 6.01 6.49 10.50
N GLU A 43 5.45 5.41 11.05
CA GLU A 43 4.92 4.31 10.24
C GLU A 43 3.65 4.70 9.48
N ALA A 44 2.76 5.49 10.09
CA ALA A 44 1.58 6.03 9.42
C ALA A 44 1.97 6.98 8.27
N GLU A 45 3.02 7.78 8.43
CA GLU A 45 3.58 8.63 7.38
C GLU A 45 4.23 7.82 6.25
N ASN A 46 4.90 6.70 6.57
CA ASN A 46 5.41 5.78 5.54
C ASN A 46 4.26 5.22 4.70
N LEU A 47 3.22 4.70 5.36
CA LEU A 47 2.03 4.19 4.69
C LEU A 47 1.33 5.27 3.85
N ALA A 48 1.23 6.50 4.38
CA ALA A 48 0.67 7.64 3.65
C ALA A 48 1.50 8.01 2.42
N ARG A 49 2.84 7.99 2.52
CA ARG A 49 3.73 8.23 1.37
C ARG A 49 3.60 7.16 0.31
N ASP A 50 3.50 5.89 0.69
CA ASP A 50 3.33 4.81 -0.27
C ASP A 50 1.95 4.86 -0.93
N TYR A 51 0.90 5.21 -0.18
CA TYR A 51 -0.42 5.56 -0.71
C TYR A 51 -0.31 6.68 -1.75
N VAL A 52 0.27 7.84 -1.37
CA VAL A 52 0.42 8.99 -2.27
C VAL A 52 1.25 8.63 -3.49
N ARG A 53 2.35 7.88 -3.36
CA ARG A 53 3.16 7.44 -4.51
C ARG A 53 2.41 6.50 -5.44
N SER A 54 1.63 5.58 -4.88
CA SER A 54 0.77 4.70 -5.67
C SER A 54 -0.35 5.48 -6.38
N ALA A 55 -0.78 6.59 -5.78
CA ALA A 55 -1.74 7.54 -6.35
C ALA A 55 -1.08 8.64 -7.22
N ALA A 56 0.24 8.84 -7.21
CA ALA A 56 0.92 9.96 -7.87
C ALA A 56 1.11 9.80 -9.39
N GLY A 57 0.65 8.69 -9.97
CA GLY A 57 0.37 8.66 -11.42
C GLY A 57 -0.87 9.47 -11.81
N LEU A 58 -1.53 10.09 -10.83
CA LEU A 58 -2.94 10.45 -10.89
C LEU A 58 -3.28 11.72 -10.05
N GLY A 59 -2.42 12.73 -10.06
CA GLY A 59 -2.69 14.10 -9.57
C GLY A 59 -1.88 14.52 -8.32
N ASP A 60 -1.62 15.82 -8.22
CA ASP A 60 -0.83 16.52 -7.22
C ASP A 60 -1.61 16.66 -5.91
N GLY A 61 -1.52 15.63 -5.05
CA GLY A 61 -2.07 15.64 -3.70
C GLY A 61 -1.45 16.75 -2.83
N THR A 62 -2.29 17.47 -2.08
CA THR A 62 -1.86 18.59 -1.23
C THR A 62 -1.29 18.10 0.12
N ALA A 63 -0.48 18.92 0.78
CA ALA A 63 0.10 18.60 2.09
C ALA A 63 -0.96 18.37 3.19
N GLU A 64 -2.11 19.04 3.10
CA GLU A 64 -3.24 18.84 4.01
C GLU A 64 -3.89 17.46 3.83
N GLU A 65 -3.97 16.98 2.60
CA GLU A 65 -4.52 15.67 2.27
C GLU A 65 -3.62 14.54 2.80
N ALA A 66 -2.30 14.72 2.71
CA ALA A 66 -1.32 13.82 3.31
C ALA A 66 -1.50 13.71 4.84
N GLN A 67 -1.72 14.82 5.54
CA GLN A 67 -1.95 14.81 6.99
C GLN A 67 -3.25 14.12 7.39
N ARG A 68 -4.35 14.31 6.63
CA ARG A 68 -5.60 13.59 6.86
C ARG A 68 -5.44 12.08 6.67
N ILE A 69 -4.67 11.67 5.65
CA ILE A 69 -4.37 10.25 5.40
C ILE A 69 -3.58 9.66 6.57
N VAL A 70 -2.59 10.38 7.11
CA VAL A 70 -1.81 9.90 8.27
C VAL A 70 -2.68 9.64 9.49
N ALA A 71 -3.60 10.55 9.83
CA ALA A 71 -4.51 10.37 10.96
C ALA A 71 -5.40 9.12 10.82
N VAL A 72 -5.87 8.85 9.59
CA VAL A 72 -6.67 7.64 9.27
C VAL A 72 -5.83 6.37 9.37
N LEU A 73 -4.54 6.43 9.03
CA LEU A 73 -3.64 5.28 9.01
C LEU A 73 -3.01 4.97 10.37
N PHE A 74 -3.06 5.89 11.34
CA PHE A 74 -2.44 5.72 12.66
C PHE A 74 -2.82 4.40 13.36
N PRO A 75 -4.10 3.98 13.43
CA PRO A 75 -4.43 2.70 14.06
C PRO A 75 -3.89 1.48 13.30
N SER A 76 -3.77 1.57 11.98
CA SER A 76 -3.20 0.49 11.15
C SER A 76 -1.68 0.42 11.31
N ALA A 77 -1.01 1.56 11.41
CA ALA A 77 0.41 1.66 11.71
C ALA A 77 0.74 1.04 13.07
N ALA A 78 -0.10 1.26 14.08
CA ALA A 78 0.06 0.65 15.41
C ALA A 78 0.01 -0.89 15.34
N ILE A 79 -0.95 -1.45 14.60
CA ILE A 79 -1.07 -2.91 14.40
C ILE A 79 0.18 -3.47 13.70
N ARG A 80 0.65 -2.79 12.65
CA ARG A 80 1.84 -3.22 11.91
C ARG A 80 3.08 -3.24 12.80
N LEU A 81 3.24 -2.25 13.68
CA LEU A 81 4.34 -2.24 14.66
C LEU A 81 4.20 -3.33 15.71
N VAL A 82 2.98 -3.63 16.17
CA VAL A 82 2.75 -4.79 17.06
C VAL A 82 3.22 -6.08 16.40
N ASP A 83 2.86 -6.31 15.14
CA ASP A 83 3.30 -7.50 14.39
C ASP A 83 4.82 -7.56 14.25
N GLN A 84 5.45 -6.45 13.89
CA GLN A 84 6.91 -6.38 13.77
C GLN A 84 7.59 -6.73 15.09
N VAL A 85 7.09 -6.19 16.21
CA VAL A 85 7.62 -6.51 17.54
C VAL A 85 7.45 -7.99 17.86
N LEU A 86 6.27 -8.58 17.59
CA LEU A 86 6.04 -10.00 17.80
C LEU A 86 6.95 -10.89 16.95
N ILE A 87 7.14 -10.55 15.68
CA ILE A 87 8.03 -11.29 14.77
C ILE A 87 9.48 -11.18 15.24
N VAL A 88 9.93 -9.99 15.66
CA VAL A 88 11.29 -9.79 16.19
C VAL A 88 11.49 -10.58 17.48
N GLN A 89 10.53 -10.56 18.40
CA GLN A 89 10.58 -11.36 19.62
C GLN A 89 10.64 -12.86 19.31
N HIS A 90 9.85 -13.33 18.35
CA HIS A 90 9.90 -14.71 17.88
C HIS A 90 11.26 -15.07 17.28
N GLY A 91 11.81 -14.20 16.43
CA GLY A 91 13.14 -14.39 15.85
C GLY A 91 14.22 -14.50 16.90
N ARG A 92 14.24 -13.58 17.88
CA ARG A 92 15.17 -13.59 19.01
C ARG A 92 15.03 -14.87 19.84
N ALA A 93 13.80 -15.27 20.16
CA ALA A 93 13.53 -16.51 20.90
C ALA A 93 13.96 -17.77 20.12
N SER A 94 13.94 -17.69 18.78
CA SER A 94 14.40 -18.75 17.88
C SER A 94 15.92 -18.72 17.62
N GLY A 95 16.66 -17.87 18.32
CA GLY A 95 18.11 -17.77 18.22
C GLY A 95 18.63 -16.90 17.06
N ILE A 96 17.76 -16.21 16.32
CA ILE A 96 18.17 -15.30 15.25
C ILE A 96 18.87 -14.10 15.88
N ARG A 97 20.12 -13.88 15.49
CA ARG A 97 20.95 -12.74 15.92
C ARG A 97 21.62 -12.11 14.71
N PRO A 98 21.63 -10.77 14.60
CA PRO A 98 22.41 -10.06 13.60
C PRO A 98 23.90 -10.33 13.79
N VAL A 99 24.66 -10.33 12.69
CA VAL A 99 26.12 -10.48 12.74
C VAL A 99 26.75 -9.10 12.94
N GLU A 100 27.52 -8.91 14.00
CA GLU A 100 28.06 -7.58 14.38
C GLU A 100 28.85 -6.89 13.26
N SER A 101 29.62 -7.65 12.46
CA SER A 101 30.37 -7.09 11.34
C SER A 101 29.49 -6.43 10.28
N GLU A 102 28.25 -6.92 10.09
CA GLU A 102 27.31 -6.34 9.13
C GLU A 102 26.83 -4.94 9.54
N PHE A 103 26.81 -4.64 10.84
CA PHE A 103 26.52 -3.30 11.34
C PHE A 103 27.64 -2.32 10.96
N GLY A 104 28.89 -2.72 11.16
CA GLY A 104 30.07 -1.94 10.76
C GLY A 104 30.05 -1.60 9.28
N ASP A 105 29.77 -2.58 8.42
CA ASP A 105 29.64 -2.38 6.98
C ASP A 105 28.47 -1.47 6.62
N THR A 106 27.34 -1.60 7.33
CA THR A 106 26.17 -0.75 7.14
C THR A 106 26.47 0.71 7.46
N LEU A 107 27.19 0.95 8.56
CA LEU A 107 27.63 2.29 8.95
C LEU A 107 28.58 2.90 7.91
N GLN A 108 29.53 2.13 7.39
CA GLN A 108 30.42 2.61 6.33
C GLN A 108 29.64 2.99 5.06
N ARG A 109 28.69 2.16 4.64
CA ARG A 109 27.81 2.47 3.49
C ARG A 109 26.98 3.73 3.73
N MET A 110 26.47 3.93 4.94
CA MET A 110 25.74 5.13 5.31
C MET A 110 26.63 6.37 5.25
N MET A 111 27.82 6.32 5.83
CA MET A 111 28.79 7.42 5.81
C MET A 111 29.19 7.80 4.37
N ALA A 112 29.39 6.80 3.50
CA ALA A 112 29.65 7.01 2.08
C ALA A 112 28.46 7.67 1.35
N ALA A 113 27.23 7.22 1.63
CA ALA A 113 26.01 7.75 0.99
C ALA A 113 25.72 9.22 1.35
N PHE A 114 26.22 9.70 2.49
CA PHE A 114 26.08 11.08 2.95
C PHE A 114 27.23 12.03 2.54
N GLY A 115 28.05 11.62 1.57
CA GLY A 115 29.15 12.42 1.06
C GLY A 115 30.47 12.24 1.83
N SER A 116 30.76 11.01 2.27
CA SER A 116 32.02 10.63 2.94
C SER A 116 32.26 11.34 4.27
N ARG A 117 31.28 11.28 5.17
CA ARG A 117 31.39 11.86 6.50
C ARG A 117 32.27 11.02 7.43
N THR A 118 32.92 11.65 8.41
CA THR A 118 33.66 10.93 9.47
C THR A 118 32.73 10.38 10.55
N ARG A 119 33.25 9.51 11.44
CA ARG A 119 32.46 8.93 12.55
C ARG A 119 31.99 10.03 13.50
N GLU A 120 32.83 11.03 13.72
CA GLU A 120 32.55 12.22 14.53
C GLU A 120 31.43 13.07 13.91
N GLU A 121 31.42 13.23 12.59
CA GLU A 121 30.37 13.98 11.89
C GLU A 121 29.02 13.27 11.91
N LEU A 122 29.01 11.94 11.83
CA LEU A 122 27.81 11.14 12.01
C LEU A 122 27.27 11.25 13.43
N ASP A 123 28.14 11.13 14.43
CA ASP A 123 27.76 11.29 15.85
C ASP A 123 27.22 12.70 16.14
N GLY A 124 27.87 13.73 15.58
CA GLY A 124 27.40 15.12 15.67
C GLY A 124 26.06 15.36 14.97
N ALA A 125 25.78 14.68 13.85
CA ALA A 125 24.48 14.73 13.18
C ALA A 125 23.39 14.07 14.03
N LEU A 126 23.64 12.87 14.54
CA LEU A 126 22.68 12.14 15.38
C LEU A 126 22.36 12.90 16.66
N LYS A 127 23.37 13.49 17.32
CA LYS A 127 23.18 14.31 18.51
C LYS A 127 22.27 15.51 18.27
N ARG A 128 22.36 16.16 17.10
CA ARG A 128 21.46 17.27 16.74
C ARG A 128 20.00 16.82 16.62
N ASP A 129 19.79 15.60 16.18
CA ASP A 129 18.46 14.99 16.04
C ASP A 129 18.02 14.24 17.31
N GLY A 130 18.80 14.35 18.41
CA GLY A 130 18.51 13.68 19.68
C GLY A 130 18.64 12.16 19.64
N ALA A 131 19.36 11.62 18.68
CA ALA A 131 19.66 10.20 18.51
C ALA A 131 21.14 9.90 18.81
N SER A 132 21.45 8.62 18.97
CA SER A 132 22.81 8.11 19.16
C SER A 132 23.12 6.98 18.18
N ILE A 133 24.42 6.69 18.00
CA ILE A 133 24.88 5.48 17.29
C ILE A 133 24.25 4.21 17.89
N GLU A 134 24.01 4.21 19.20
CA GLU A 134 23.37 3.12 19.92
C GLU A 134 21.88 2.98 19.58
N ASP A 135 21.19 4.09 19.32
CA ASP A 135 19.82 4.04 18.80
C ASP A 135 19.79 3.49 17.37
N LEU A 136 20.75 3.90 16.53
CA LEU A 136 20.90 3.35 15.17
C LEU A 136 21.19 1.85 15.20
N ARG A 137 22.08 1.41 16.10
CA ARG A 137 22.39 -0.02 16.28
C ARG A 137 21.14 -0.80 16.64
N ARG A 138 20.39 -0.36 17.65
CA ARG A 138 19.13 -1.01 18.06
C ARG A 138 18.09 -1.05 16.95
N ALA A 139 17.96 0.03 16.17
CA ALA A 139 17.05 0.08 15.03
C ALA A 139 17.48 -0.90 13.91
N TRP A 140 18.77 -0.94 13.60
CA TRP A 140 19.35 -1.86 12.62
C TRP A 140 19.17 -3.32 13.07
N GLU A 141 19.50 -3.66 14.33
CA GLU A 141 19.33 -5.01 14.85
C GLU A 141 17.88 -5.48 14.77
N ARG A 142 16.93 -4.61 15.14
CA ARG A 142 15.50 -4.91 15.04
C ARG A 142 15.10 -5.21 13.58
N SER A 143 15.54 -4.36 12.64
CA SER A 143 15.28 -4.55 11.21
C SER A 143 15.88 -5.87 10.70
N THR A 144 17.13 -6.16 11.04
CA THR A 144 17.82 -7.36 10.57
C THR A 144 17.18 -8.63 11.12
N VAL A 145 16.82 -8.65 12.41
CA VAL A 145 16.10 -9.81 12.99
C VAL A 145 14.74 -9.99 12.31
N LEU A 146 13.99 -8.91 12.07
CA LEU A 146 12.71 -8.96 11.36
C LEU A 146 12.89 -9.61 9.98
N ASP A 147 13.83 -9.10 9.18
CA ASP A 147 14.09 -9.58 7.82
C ASP A 147 14.53 -11.04 7.80
N LEU A 148 15.49 -11.43 8.65
CA LEU A 148 15.96 -12.81 8.75
C LEU A 148 14.84 -13.75 9.22
N THR A 149 13.99 -13.30 10.13
CA THR A 149 12.83 -14.09 10.59
C THR A 149 11.88 -14.31 9.44
N LEU A 150 11.46 -13.25 8.73
CA LEU A 150 10.57 -13.36 7.59
C LEU A 150 11.16 -14.26 6.49
N GLN A 151 12.43 -14.08 6.16
CA GLN A 151 13.14 -14.92 5.18
C GLN A 151 13.17 -16.39 5.59
N SER A 152 13.37 -16.69 6.88
CA SER A 152 13.38 -18.06 7.39
C SER A 152 12.04 -18.77 7.17
N GLN A 153 10.93 -18.05 7.35
CA GLN A 153 9.57 -18.58 7.21
C GLN A 153 9.15 -18.69 5.74
N MET A 154 9.62 -17.78 4.89
CA MET A 154 9.30 -17.77 3.46
C MET A 154 10.10 -18.79 2.63
N ARG A 155 10.95 -19.65 3.23
CA ARG A 155 11.65 -20.72 2.50
C ARG A 155 10.71 -21.69 1.76
N GLY A 156 9.45 -21.80 2.20
CA GLY A 156 8.39 -22.57 1.52
C GLY A 156 7.57 -21.80 0.46
N ARG A 157 7.84 -20.50 0.23
CA ARG A 157 7.11 -19.59 -0.69
C ARG A 157 5.57 -19.53 -0.55
N ASP A 158 4.99 -20.07 0.53
CA ASP A 158 3.55 -19.97 0.78
C ASP A 158 3.25 -18.80 1.75
N PRO A 159 2.57 -17.72 1.29
CA PRO A 159 2.17 -16.59 2.13
C PRO A 159 1.30 -16.98 3.33
N ARG A 160 0.54 -18.08 3.25
CA ARG A 160 -0.34 -18.54 4.33
C ARG A 160 0.42 -18.98 5.57
N VAL A 161 1.67 -19.42 5.40
CA VAL A 161 2.54 -19.83 6.51
C VAL A 161 2.89 -18.62 7.38
N LEU A 162 3.21 -17.49 6.76
CA LEU A 162 3.50 -16.25 7.48
C LEU A 162 2.26 -15.71 8.19
N GLU A 163 1.10 -15.76 7.53
CA GLU A 163 -0.17 -15.35 8.14
C GLU A 163 -0.51 -16.20 9.37
N ALA A 164 -0.39 -17.52 9.25
CA ALA A 164 -0.62 -18.45 10.36
C ALA A 164 0.36 -18.23 11.52
N LEU A 165 1.64 -17.94 11.22
CA LEU A 165 2.62 -17.58 12.24
C LEU A 165 2.21 -16.31 12.98
N VAL A 166 1.92 -15.23 12.27
CA VAL A 166 1.54 -13.94 12.88
C VAL A 166 0.28 -14.10 13.73
N GLN A 167 -0.71 -14.87 13.25
CA GLN A 167 -1.91 -15.21 14.02
C GLN A 167 -1.57 -15.93 15.33
N LYS A 168 -0.70 -16.94 15.27
CA LYS A 168 -0.23 -17.67 16.45
C LYS A 168 0.51 -16.76 17.43
N LEU A 169 1.39 -15.89 16.94
CA LEU A 169 2.14 -14.95 17.77
C LEU A 169 1.21 -13.96 18.47
N ARG A 170 0.21 -13.43 17.77
CA ARG A 170 -0.79 -12.52 18.35
C ARG A 170 -1.63 -13.20 19.42
N ALA A 171 -2.05 -14.44 19.21
CA ALA A 171 -2.85 -15.19 20.19
C ALA A 171 -2.09 -15.44 21.50
N GLY A 172 -0.76 -15.57 21.44
CA GLY A 172 0.09 -15.71 22.62
C GLY A 172 0.61 -14.39 23.20
N ALA A 173 0.27 -13.25 22.61
CA ALA A 173 0.82 -11.95 23.00
C ALA A 173 0.08 -11.34 24.20
N ARG A 174 0.84 -10.82 25.16
CA ARG A 174 0.33 -9.90 26.18
C ARG A 174 0.39 -8.48 25.65
N LEU A 175 -0.77 -7.88 25.37
CA LEU A 175 -0.91 -6.53 24.87
C LEU A 175 -1.48 -5.60 25.95
N GLU A 176 -0.76 -4.54 26.29
CA GLU A 176 -1.20 -3.53 27.26
C GLU A 176 -1.39 -2.17 26.58
N TRP A 177 -2.63 -1.90 26.17
CA TRP A 177 -3.02 -0.65 25.52
C TRP A 177 -3.16 0.49 26.52
N GLN A 178 -2.64 1.67 26.18
CA GLN A 178 -2.75 2.86 27.04
C GLN A 178 -3.98 3.73 26.74
N ARG A 179 -4.67 3.48 25.61
CA ARG A 179 -5.89 4.20 25.22
C ARG A 179 -6.97 3.22 24.79
N ASP A 180 -8.15 3.35 25.40
CA ASP A 180 -9.29 2.49 25.11
C ASP A 180 -9.79 2.60 23.67
N GLU A 181 -9.72 3.77 23.04
CA GLU A 181 -10.11 3.94 21.62
C GLU A 181 -9.27 3.09 20.67
N ILE A 182 -7.96 3.01 20.92
CA ILE A 182 -7.03 2.23 20.10
C ILE A 182 -7.23 0.74 20.38
N ARG A 183 -7.43 0.39 21.66
CA ARG A 183 -7.80 -0.97 22.08
C ARG A 183 -9.10 -1.42 21.44
N GLN A 184 -10.15 -0.61 21.46
CA GLN A 184 -11.44 -0.90 20.82
C GLN A 184 -11.29 -1.01 19.31
N THR A 185 -10.46 -0.19 18.67
CA THR A 185 -10.16 -0.34 17.24
C THR A 185 -9.45 -1.65 16.94
N PHE A 186 -8.54 -2.08 17.82
CA PHE A 186 -7.85 -3.36 17.74
C PHE A 186 -8.81 -4.55 17.98
N GLU A 187 -9.63 -4.50 19.02
CA GLU A 187 -10.60 -5.53 19.42
C GLU A 187 -11.77 -5.64 18.41
N ALA A 188 -12.30 -4.51 17.93
CA ALA A 188 -13.39 -4.45 16.94
C ALA A 188 -12.94 -4.95 15.56
N ARG A 189 -11.64 -4.85 15.24
CA ARG A 189 -11.05 -5.49 14.05
C ARG A 189 -10.89 -7.00 14.22
N GLY A 190 -11.08 -7.53 15.44
CA GLY A 190 -10.81 -8.90 15.83
C GLY A 190 -9.31 -9.21 15.77
N TYR A 191 -8.86 -10.23 16.49
CA TYR A 191 -7.50 -10.77 16.34
C TYR A 191 -7.24 -11.34 14.92
N THR A 192 -8.26 -11.43 14.09
CA THR A 192 -8.14 -11.62 12.64
C THR A 192 -7.44 -10.42 12.01
N ALA A 193 -6.25 -10.63 11.43
CA ALA A 193 -5.67 -9.72 10.45
C ALA A 193 -6.80 -9.26 9.53
N VAL A 194 -6.97 -7.95 9.28
CA VAL A 194 -8.00 -7.35 8.40
C VAL A 194 -8.55 -8.43 7.49
N THR A 195 -9.68 -9.04 7.91
CA THR A 195 -9.99 -10.45 7.56
C THR A 195 -9.59 -10.78 6.14
N GLY A 196 -8.89 -11.89 5.93
CA GLY A 196 -8.77 -12.46 4.58
C GLY A 196 -10.13 -12.46 3.86
N GLY A 197 -11.26 -12.53 4.59
CA GLY A 197 -12.62 -12.30 4.07
C GLY A 197 -12.97 -10.87 3.62
N LEU A 198 -12.59 -9.79 4.32
CA LEU A 198 -12.83 -8.41 3.86
C LEU A 198 -11.85 -8.02 2.75
N LEU A 199 -10.58 -8.42 2.84
CA LEU A 199 -9.61 -8.25 1.76
C LEU A 199 -10.01 -9.06 0.53
N ALA A 200 -10.35 -10.34 0.69
CA ALA A 200 -10.84 -11.17 -0.42
C ALA A 200 -12.20 -10.68 -0.93
N GLY A 201 -13.06 -10.12 -0.07
CA GLY A 201 -14.33 -9.52 -0.45
C GLY A 201 -14.13 -8.29 -1.33
N ASN A 202 -13.26 -7.38 -0.91
CA ASN A 202 -12.87 -6.21 -1.69
C ASN A 202 -12.19 -6.60 -3.01
N GLU A 203 -11.29 -7.59 -2.97
CA GLU A 203 -10.63 -8.15 -4.16
C GLU A 203 -11.63 -8.82 -5.11
N ALA A 204 -12.63 -9.54 -4.59
CA ALA A 204 -13.70 -10.14 -5.38
C ALA A 204 -14.60 -9.05 -6.02
N VAL A 205 -14.90 -7.98 -5.29
CA VAL A 205 -15.60 -6.80 -5.81
C VAL A 205 -14.79 -6.14 -6.91
N ALA A 206 -13.47 -6.00 -6.73
CA ALA A 206 -12.58 -5.44 -7.75
C ALA A 206 -12.59 -6.29 -9.02
N VAL A 207 -12.40 -7.61 -8.90
CA VAL A 207 -12.46 -8.55 -10.03
C VAL A 207 -13.82 -8.53 -10.73
N SER A 208 -14.92 -8.51 -9.97
CA SER A 208 -16.28 -8.39 -10.54
C SER A 208 -16.46 -7.07 -11.29
N THR A 209 -15.91 -5.98 -10.76
CA THR A 209 -15.97 -4.67 -11.41
C THR A 209 -15.15 -4.64 -12.69
N LEU A 210 -13.97 -5.27 -12.72
CA LEU A 210 -13.19 -5.43 -13.96
C LEU A 210 -13.99 -6.17 -15.03
N ARG A 211 -14.70 -7.25 -14.67
CA ARG A 211 -15.56 -8.00 -15.60
C ARG A 211 -16.73 -7.15 -16.12
N GLN A 212 -17.35 -6.35 -15.26
CA GLN A 212 -18.40 -5.39 -15.65
C GLN A 212 -17.86 -4.36 -16.66
N VAL A 213 -16.66 -3.80 -16.41
CA VAL A 213 -16.02 -2.84 -17.31
C VAL A 213 -15.68 -3.46 -18.66
N ILE A 214 -15.12 -4.68 -18.68
CA ILE A 214 -14.81 -5.39 -19.93
C ILE A 214 -16.09 -5.65 -20.74
N SER A 215 -17.16 -6.10 -20.08
CA SER A 215 -18.44 -6.36 -20.74
C SER A 215 -19.03 -5.07 -21.33
N ALA A 216 -18.98 -3.97 -20.57
CA ALA A 216 -19.42 -2.65 -21.03
C ALA A 216 -18.61 -2.17 -22.24
N GLN A 217 -17.28 -2.38 -22.24
CA GLN A 217 -16.40 -2.02 -23.35
C GLN A 217 -16.72 -2.81 -24.63
N VAL A 218 -16.97 -4.12 -24.53
CA VAL A 218 -17.36 -4.96 -25.68
C VAL A 218 -18.73 -4.53 -26.23
N ALA A 219 -19.70 -4.29 -25.33
CA ALA A 219 -21.02 -3.83 -25.74
C ALA A 219 -20.94 -2.46 -26.43
N TYR A 220 -20.19 -1.51 -25.86
CA TYR A 220 -19.96 -0.19 -26.45
C TYR A 220 -19.30 -0.28 -27.83
N ALA A 221 -18.28 -1.13 -27.98
CA ALA A 221 -17.61 -1.33 -29.28
C ALA A 221 -18.56 -1.87 -30.34
N SER A 222 -19.43 -2.82 -29.97
CA SER A 222 -20.38 -3.42 -30.92
C SER A 222 -21.55 -2.50 -31.29
N ALA A 223 -22.09 -1.76 -30.32
CA ALA A 223 -23.36 -1.06 -30.47
C ALA A 223 -23.21 0.46 -30.67
N CYS A 224 -22.11 1.06 -30.24
CA CYS A 224 -21.97 2.51 -30.17
C CYS A 224 -20.79 3.07 -30.96
N ALA A 225 -19.69 2.32 -31.12
CA ALA A 225 -18.42 2.87 -31.59
C ALA A 225 -17.78 2.11 -32.76
N SER A 226 -18.56 1.34 -33.52
CA SER A 226 -18.11 0.69 -34.76
C SER A 226 -16.81 -0.11 -34.62
N GLY A 227 -16.69 -0.85 -33.52
CA GLY A 227 -15.50 -1.64 -33.17
C GLY A 227 -14.48 -0.94 -32.26
N GLY A 228 -14.64 0.36 -31.97
CA GLY A 228 -13.78 1.11 -31.05
C GLY A 228 -14.22 1.01 -29.58
N TYR A 229 -13.27 1.09 -28.66
CA TYR A 229 -13.53 1.08 -27.22
C TYR A 229 -13.72 2.49 -26.65
N ALA A 230 -14.44 2.61 -25.54
CA ALA A 230 -14.62 3.87 -24.84
C ALA A 230 -13.31 4.33 -24.17
N ALA A 231 -12.97 5.61 -24.33
CA ALA A 231 -11.78 6.20 -23.72
C ALA A 231 -11.94 6.61 -22.24
N SER A 232 -13.18 6.67 -21.74
CA SER A 232 -13.52 7.05 -20.36
C SER A 232 -14.72 6.29 -19.85
N PHE A 233 -14.91 6.27 -18.52
CA PHE A 233 -16.11 5.69 -17.91
C PHE A 233 -17.35 6.54 -18.19
N GLU A 234 -17.19 7.85 -18.38
CA GLU A 234 -18.28 8.75 -18.73
C GLU A 234 -18.99 8.30 -20.02
N SER A 235 -18.23 7.92 -21.06
CA SER A 235 -18.78 7.37 -22.30
C SER A 235 -19.54 6.05 -22.10
N LEU A 236 -19.18 5.26 -21.09
CA LEU A 236 -19.83 3.99 -20.76
C LEU A 236 -21.09 4.17 -19.90
N THR A 237 -21.11 5.18 -19.02
CA THR A 237 -22.27 5.49 -18.16
C THR A 237 -23.28 6.42 -18.80
N ARG A 238 -22.92 7.06 -19.92
CA ARG A 238 -23.87 7.86 -20.69
C ARG A 238 -24.92 6.94 -21.32
N ARG A 239 -26.17 7.36 -21.21
CA ARG A 239 -27.29 6.66 -21.84
C ARG A 239 -27.23 6.86 -23.35
N SER A 240 -27.29 5.77 -24.12
CA SER A 240 -27.40 5.85 -25.57
C SER A 240 -28.82 6.24 -26.00
N ALA A 241 -28.96 6.77 -27.21
CA ALA A 241 -30.27 7.07 -27.79
C ALA A 241 -31.17 5.81 -27.91
N GLU A 242 -30.54 4.63 -27.99
CA GLU A 242 -31.20 3.35 -28.25
C GLU A 242 -31.43 2.50 -26.98
N GLY A 243 -31.03 2.94 -25.79
CA GLY A 243 -31.15 2.06 -24.63
C GLY A 243 -30.63 2.56 -23.29
N ASN A 244 -30.24 1.60 -22.45
CA ASN A 244 -29.64 1.80 -21.14
C ASN A 244 -28.12 2.07 -21.26
N PRO A 245 -27.49 2.71 -20.26
CA PRO A 245 -26.04 2.86 -20.25
C PRO A 245 -25.33 1.51 -20.22
N PHE A 246 -24.13 1.44 -20.82
CA PHE A 246 -23.32 0.22 -20.91
C PHE A 246 -22.71 -0.18 -19.56
N LEU A 247 -22.48 0.80 -18.69
CA LEU A 247 -22.00 0.64 -17.33
C LEU A 247 -22.92 1.39 -16.38
N ASP A 248 -23.18 0.82 -15.20
CA ASP A 248 -24.08 1.41 -14.20
C ASP A 248 -23.60 2.82 -13.75
N PRO A 249 -24.38 3.88 -13.99
CA PRO A 249 -24.03 5.23 -13.56
C PRO A 249 -23.92 5.39 -12.03
N GLN A 250 -24.54 4.50 -11.24
CA GLN A 250 -24.44 4.53 -9.78
C GLN A 250 -23.03 4.22 -9.27
N LEU A 251 -22.14 3.71 -10.13
CA LEU A 251 -20.71 3.55 -9.83
C LEU A 251 -19.98 4.90 -9.68
N LYS A 252 -20.65 6.03 -9.99
CA LYS A 252 -20.15 7.41 -9.86
C LYS A 252 -18.71 7.57 -10.37
N PRO A 253 -18.41 7.16 -11.62
CA PRO A 253 -17.08 7.34 -12.16
C PRO A 253 -16.72 8.83 -12.29
N ALA A 254 -15.43 9.11 -12.16
CA ALA A 254 -14.82 10.41 -12.41
C ALA A 254 -13.82 10.27 -13.57
N GLY A 255 -14.24 10.60 -14.79
CA GLY A 255 -13.42 10.51 -15.99
C GLY A 255 -12.97 9.07 -16.29
N THR A 256 -11.70 8.78 -16.06
CA THR A 256 -11.10 7.45 -16.27
C THR A 256 -10.97 6.62 -14.99
N ARG A 257 -11.54 7.10 -13.87
CA ARG A 257 -11.45 6.41 -12.57
C ARG A 257 -12.81 6.14 -11.97
N LEU A 258 -12.89 5.06 -11.20
CA LEU A 258 -13.99 4.82 -10.27
C LEU A 258 -13.44 4.10 -9.02
N THR A 259 -14.11 4.26 -7.89
CA THR A 259 -13.73 3.60 -6.63
C THR A 259 -14.86 2.69 -6.17
N ARG A 260 -14.55 1.41 -5.93
CA ARG A 260 -15.54 0.44 -5.44
C ARG A 260 -14.88 -0.63 -4.60
N GLY A 261 -15.50 -0.99 -3.47
CA GLY A 261 -15.00 -2.04 -2.58
C GLY A 261 -13.57 -1.77 -2.10
N GLY A 262 -13.20 -0.51 -1.87
CA GLY A 262 -11.84 -0.14 -1.47
C GLY A 262 -10.79 -0.28 -2.56
N TYR A 263 -11.18 -0.48 -3.83
CA TYR A 263 -10.28 -0.48 -4.97
C TYR A 263 -10.49 0.76 -5.85
N VAL A 264 -9.39 1.34 -6.31
CA VAL A 264 -9.37 2.34 -7.36
C VAL A 264 -9.21 1.61 -8.69
N ILE A 265 -10.21 1.76 -9.55
CA ILE A 265 -10.25 1.18 -10.88
C ILE A 265 -9.93 2.27 -11.89
N THR A 266 -8.95 2.03 -12.75
CA THR A 266 -8.47 3.01 -13.74
C THR A 266 -8.57 2.43 -15.13
N LEU A 267 -9.25 3.13 -16.03
CA LEU A 267 -9.34 2.81 -17.45
C LEU A 267 -8.27 3.59 -18.23
N VAL A 268 -7.48 2.89 -19.03
CA VAL A 268 -6.48 3.46 -19.93
C VAL A 268 -6.84 3.10 -21.35
N ALA A 269 -7.12 4.11 -22.16
CA ALA A 269 -7.35 3.99 -23.58
C ALA A 269 -6.00 3.95 -24.32
N HIS A 270 -5.85 3.06 -25.29
CA HIS A 270 -4.66 3.00 -26.15
C HIS A 270 -5.01 3.44 -27.55
N GLU A 271 -4.14 4.25 -28.13
CA GLU A 271 -4.31 4.81 -29.48
C GLU A 271 -5.67 5.52 -29.63
N PRO A 272 -5.94 6.54 -28.81
CA PRO A 272 -7.21 7.25 -28.86
C PRO A 272 -7.36 7.99 -30.19
N VAL A 273 -8.51 7.81 -30.83
CA VAL A 273 -8.96 8.54 -32.02
C VAL A 273 -10.04 9.51 -31.58
N ALA A 274 -9.74 10.81 -31.70
CA ALA A 274 -10.71 11.86 -31.39
C ALA A 274 -11.78 11.98 -32.47
N GLN A 275 -12.95 12.51 -32.11
CA GLN A 275 -14.04 12.85 -33.02
C GLN A 275 -14.61 11.66 -33.83
N ALA A 276 -14.43 10.43 -33.35
CA ALA A 276 -15.07 9.28 -33.97
C ALA A 276 -16.59 9.38 -33.80
N THR A 277 -17.32 9.05 -34.86
CA THR A 277 -18.77 8.99 -34.81
C THR A 277 -19.20 7.83 -33.92
N THR A 278 -19.98 8.14 -32.89
CA THR A 278 -20.55 7.17 -31.96
C THR A 278 -22.04 7.39 -31.79
N CYS A 279 -22.72 6.47 -31.11
CA CYS A 279 -24.13 6.64 -30.72
C CYS A 279 -24.38 7.87 -29.79
N HIS A 280 -23.33 8.49 -29.25
CA HIS A 280 -23.39 9.72 -28.46
C HIS A 280 -22.96 10.97 -29.26
N GLY A 281 -22.91 10.88 -30.59
CA GLY A 281 -22.30 11.89 -31.45
C GLY A 281 -20.79 11.66 -31.55
N HIS A 282 -20.02 12.73 -31.69
CA HIS A 282 -18.57 12.62 -31.80
C HIS A 282 -17.92 12.45 -30.42
N ALA A 283 -17.12 11.39 -30.26
CA ALA A 283 -16.41 11.10 -29.02
C ALA A 283 -15.01 10.54 -29.29
N THR A 284 -14.18 10.49 -28.25
CA THR A 284 -12.89 9.78 -28.31
C THR A 284 -13.12 8.28 -28.13
N VAL A 285 -12.67 7.51 -29.10
CA VAL A 285 -12.65 6.03 -29.06
C VAL A 285 -11.22 5.52 -29.10
N ALA A 286 -10.98 4.26 -28.77
CA ALA A 286 -9.64 3.67 -28.72
C ALA A 286 -9.61 2.31 -29.42
N SER A 287 -8.47 1.96 -30.02
CA SER A 287 -8.27 0.65 -30.67
C SER A 287 -8.12 -0.49 -29.64
N ALA A 288 -7.64 -0.15 -28.44
CA ALA A 288 -7.51 -1.08 -27.32
C ALA A 288 -7.66 -0.34 -25.99
N PHE A 289 -7.89 -1.11 -24.92
CA PHE A 289 -7.92 -0.58 -23.56
C PHE A 289 -7.21 -1.52 -22.58
N THR A 290 -6.78 -0.94 -21.46
CA THR A 290 -6.42 -1.66 -20.25
C THR A 290 -7.23 -1.10 -19.10
N VAL A 291 -7.70 -1.97 -18.22
CA VAL A 291 -8.30 -1.58 -16.95
C VAL A 291 -7.46 -2.15 -15.82
N PHE A 292 -7.15 -1.31 -14.84
CA PHE A 292 -6.38 -1.66 -13.64
C PHE A 292 -7.28 -1.57 -12.42
N ALA A 293 -7.01 -2.40 -11.41
CA ALA A 293 -7.57 -2.24 -10.07
C ALA A 293 -6.42 -2.30 -9.05
N ALA A 294 -6.23 -1.21 -8.32
CA ALA A 294 -5.31 -1.13 -7.20
C ALA A 294 -6.10 -0.97 -5.90
N PRO A 295 -5.67 -1.59 -4.79
CA PRO A 295 -6.24 -1.26 -3.50
C PRO A 295 -6.06 0.24 -3.26
N ALA A 296 -7.13 0.93 -2.88
CA ALA A 296 -7.08 2.32 -2.45
C ALA A 296 -6.00 2.47 -1.39
N VAL A 297 -6.01 1.61 -0.36
CA VAL A 297 -4.95 1.56 0.65
C VAL A 297 -4.35 0.15 0.65
N ALA A 298 -3.10 0.03 0.22
CA ALA A 298 -2.37 -1.24 0.23
C ALA A 298 -2.38 -1.85 1.64
N ASP A 299 -2.56 -3.17 1.69
CA ASP A 299 -2.63 -3.97 2.93
C ASP A 299 -3.82 -3.65 3.85
N VAL A 300 -4.72 -2.74 3.43
CA VAL A 300 -5.92 -2.37 4.19
C VAL A 300 -7.18 -2.63 3.39
N SER A 301 -7.24 -2.19 2.13
CA SER A 301 -8.37 -2.47 1.25
C SER A 301 -8.14 -3.65 0.30
N GLY A 302 -6.89 -4.09 0.17
CA GLY A 302 -6.49 -5.27 -0.60
C GLY A 302 -4.97 -5.41 -0.68
N VAL A 303 -4.50 -6.62 -1.00
CA VAL A 303 -3.06 -6.93 -1.15
C VAL A 303 -2.68 -7.27 -2.59
N ARG A 304 -3.68 -7.60 -3.41
CA ARG A 304 -3.52 -7.91 -4.84
C ARG A 304 -3.85 -6.71 -5.71
N TYR A 305 -3.06 -6.55 -6.76
CA TYR A 305 -3.32 -5.63 -7.87
C TYR A 305 -3.82 -6.43 -9.05
N PHE A 306 -4.80 -5.89 -9.77
CA PHE A 306 -5.39 -6.57 -10.92
C PHE A 306 -5.29 -5.72 -12.17
N ALA A 307 -5.25 -6.39 -13.32
CA ALA A 307 -5.33 -5.72 -14.60
C ALA A 307 -5.95 -6.62 -15.66
N ALA A 308 -6.64 -6.03 -16.63
CA ALA A 308 -7.24 -6.75 -17.74
C ALA A 308 -7.24 -5.88 -19.00
N SER A 309 -7.39 -6.52 -20.16
CA SER A 309 -7.48 -5.86 -21.46
C SER A 309 -8.72 -6.34 -22.22
N GLY A 310 -8.90 -5.86 -23.45
CA GLY A 310 -9.94 -6.35 -24.36
C GLY A 310 -9.90 -7.86 -24.67
N ALA A 311 -8.82 -8.57 -24.32
CA ALA A 311 -8.75 -10.03 -24.42
C ALA A 311 -9.51 -10.77 -23.30
N GLY A 312 -10.06 -10.06 -22.30
CA GLY A 312 -10.90 -10.62 -21.24
C GLY A 312 -10.17 -11.34 -20.11
N MET A 313 -8.88 -11.68 -20.29
CA MET A 313 -8.06 -12.29 -19.24
C MET A 313 -7.71 -11.27 -18.14
N ILE A 314 -7.94 -11.66 -16.89
CA ILE A 314 -7.56 -10.88 -15.70
C ILE A 314 -6.23 -11.41 -15.18
N TYR A 315 -5.31 -10.49 -14.90
CA TYR A 315 -4.02 -10.76 -14.28
C TYR A 315 -4.01 -10.22 -12.85
N GLN A 316 -3.28 -10.90 -11.96
CA GLN A 316 -3.03 -10.48 -10.59
C GLN A 316 -1.53 -10.35 -10.31
N ASN A 317 -1.16 -9.42 -9.45
CA ASN A 317 0.18 -9.30 -8.88
C ASN A 317 0.11 -9.06 -7.36
N LEU A 318 1.05 -9.66 -6.63
CA LEU A 318 1.26 -9.42 -5.20
C LEU A 318 2.41 -8.43 -5.04
N GLY A 319 2.27 -7.44 -4.15
CA GLY A 319 3.37 -6.54 -3.79
C GLY A 319 3.65 -5.40 -4.77
N GLY A 320 2.76 -5.10 -5.72
CA GLY A 320 2.83 -3.85 -6.49
C GLY A 320 1.95 -3.76 -7.73
N PRO A 321 1.74 -2.54 -8.26
CA PRO A 321 0.88 -2.29 -9.40
C PRO A 321 1.38 -2.97 -10.68
N ILE A 322 0.43 -3.41 -11.50
CA ILE A 322 0.69 -3.89 -12.86
C ILE A 322 0.78 -2.66 -13.76
N LEU A 323 1.93 -2.47 -14.43
CA LEU A 323 2.21 -1.25 -15.18
C LEU A 323 1.74 -1.29 -16.65
N SER A 324 1.50 -2.49 -17.21
CA SER A 324 0.91 -2.64 -18.54
C SER A 324 0.32 -4.02 -18.77
N VAL A 325 -0.80 -4.07 -19.50
CA VAL A 325 -1.37 -5.28 -20.10
C VAL A 325 -1.82 -4.90 -21.52
N ARG A 326 -1.29 -5.55 -22.56
CA ARG A 326 -1.74 -5.33 -23.95
C ARG A 326 -2.17 -6.64 -24.58
N GLY A 327 -3.41 -6.71 -25.05
CA GLY A 327 -3.97 -7.92 -25.66
C GLY A 327 -3.81 -9.16 -24.75
N THR A 328 -3.28 -10.24 -25.29
CA THR A 328 -2.99 -11.51 -24.59
C THR A 328 -1.60 -11.54 -23.94
N VAL A 329 -0.82 -10.46 -24.04
CA VAL A 329 0.56 -10.44 -23.52
C VAL A 329 0.54 -10.40 -22.00
N LYS A 330 1.07 -11.47 -21.40
CA LYS A 330 1.27 -11.57 -19.95
C LYS A 330 2.25 -10.49 -19.46
N PRO A 331 1.88 -9.69 -18.45
CA PRO A 331 2.81 -8.76 -17.81
C PRO A 331 3.93 -9.53 -17.10
N SER A 332 5.17 -9.05 -17.19
CA SER A 332 6.36 -9.78 -16.69
C SER A 332 6.31 -10.13 -15.19
N THR A 333 5.57 -9.36 -14.39
CA THR A 333 5.39 -9.57 -12.95
C THR A 333 4.06 -10.20 -12.55
N ALA A 334 3.09 -10.32 -13.48
CA ALA A 334 1.73 -10.71 -13.14
C ALA A 334 1.41 -12.17 -13.54
N ARG A 335 0.49 -12.81 -12.81
CA ARG A 335 -0.01 -14.15 -13.08
C ARG A 335 -1.48 -14.08 -13.51
N PRO A 336 -1.95 -14.94 -14.44
CA PRO A 336 -3.36 -15.01 -14.76
C PRO A 336 -4.18 -15.39 -13.50
N LEU A 337 -5.34 -14.76 -13.35
CA LEU A 337 -6.36 -15.12 -12.38
C LEU A 337 -7.21 -16.22 -13.02
N LEU A 338 -7.01 -17.47 -12.59
CA LEU A 338 -7.87 -18.60 -12.97
C LEU A 338 -9.27 -18.43 -12.35
#